data_AF-A0A9W9WV48-F1
#
_entry.id   AF-A0A9W9WV48-F1
#
_cell.length_a   1.000
_cell.length_b   1.000
_cell.length_c   1.000
_cell.angle_alpha   90.00
_cell.angle_beta   90.00
_cell.angle_gamma   90.00
#
_symmetry.space_group_name_H-M   'P 1'
#
loop_
_entity.id
_entity.type
_entity.pdbx_description
1 polymer ?
#
loop_
_entity_poly.entity_id
_entity_poly.type
_entity_poly.pdbx_seq_one_letter_code
_entity_poly.pdbx_strand_id
1 'polypeptide(L)'
;MSSDENYSVFRECLSSAIVARSEKPKSSKRRPKAKRNGRKEEPSEIDSGLPDRVDPEELVDFVDVRSLKIHDLLLASPQFIAAETFTSFPEPLRTLSYAAIQHDEQIASRYVPADAETPLDRRVLEALCATIPGTVPDTLATYGLIPDANDLSDFFSPIISEYATSVTSAPPVWSATRTDACEICDRDWIPLSYHHLIPRSVHAKVLKRGWHDEWTLNSVAWLCRACHSFVHRMTSNEELAREYYTVDRILEREDVQDWAKWVSRVRWKAK
;
A
#
# COMPACT_ATOMS: atom_id res chain seq x y z
N MET A 1 3.00 -12.50 -5.12
CA MET A 1 1.86 -11.57 -5.10
C MET A 1 1.17 -11.63 -6.45
N SER A 2 -0.16 -11.71 -6.47
CA SER A 2 -0.93 -11.69 -7.72
C SER A 2 -1.13 -10.26 -8.22
N SER A 3 -1.48 -10.08 -9.49
CA SER A 3 -1.82 -8.75 -10.03
C SER A 3 -2.98 -8.08 -9.27
N ASP A 4 -3.84 -8.86 -8.63
CA ASP A 4 -5.00 -8.36 -7.88
C ASP A 4 -4.61 -7.82 -6.49
N GLU A 5 -3.62 -8.44 -5.84
CA GLU A 5 -3.03 -7.93 -4.60
C GLU A 5 -2.31 -6.61 -4.86
N ASN A 6 -1.52 -6.55 -5.94
CA ASN A 6 -0.81 -5.34 -6.35
C ASN A 6 -1.79 -4.20 -6.68
N TYR A 7 -2.90 -4.50 -7.35
CA TYR A 7 -3.95 -3.52 -7.59
C TYR A 7 -4.51 -2.94 -6.28
N SER A 8 -4.73 -3.80 -5.28
CA SER A 8 -5.26 -3.39 -3.98
C SER A 8 -4.31 -2.42 -3.28
N VAL A 9 -3.00 -2.72 -3.26
CA VAL A 9 -1.96 -1.83 -2.71
C VAL A 9 -1.92 -0.50 -3.47
N PHE A 10 -1.89 -0.53 -4.81
CA PHE A 10 -1.89 0.70 -5.62
C PHE A 10 -3.11 1.59 -5.33
N ARG A 11 -4.29 0.98 -5.21
CA ARG A 11 -5.53 1.68 -4.89
C ARG A 11 -5.46 2.36 -3.52
N GLU A 12 -4.85 1.71 -2.53
CA GLU A 12 -4.64 2.28 -1.20
C GLU A 12 -3.67 3.47 -1.22
N CYS A 13 -2.56 3.37 -1.94
CA CYS A 13 -1.63 4.49 -2.14
C CYS A 13 -2.34 5.69 -2.81
N LEU A 14 -3.10 5.44 -3.89
CA LEU A 14 -3.87 6.48 -4.57
C LEU A 14 -4.91 7.14 -3.65
N SER A 15 -5.64 6.33 -2.88
CA SER A 15 -6.67 6.81 -1.95
C SER A 15 -6.05 7.71 -0.89
N SER A 16 -4.91 7.29 -0.32
CA SER A 16 -4.16 8.06 0.66
C SER A 16 -3.66 9.40 0.09
N ALA A 17 -3.17 9.41 -1.15
CA ALA A 17 -2.74 10.64 -1.82
C ALA A 17 -3.91 11.61 -2.11
N ILE A 18 -5.09 11.09 -2.45
CA ILE A 18 -6.31 11.91 -2.65
C ILE A 18 -6.72 12.57 -1.35
N VAL A 19 -6.78 11.82 -0.24
CA VAL A 19 -7.10 12.35 1.09
C VAL A 19 -6.09 13.42 1.52
N ALA A 20 -4.79 13.15 1.35
CA ALA A 20 -3.74 14.11 1.70
C ALA A 20 -3.80 15.42 0.88
N ARG A 21 -4.41 15.42 -0.31
CA ARG A 21 -4.64 16.63 -1.12
C ARG A 21 -5.94 17.35 -0.78
N SER A 22 -6.99 16.63 -0.38
CA SER A 22 -8.25 17.26 0.03
C SER A 22 -8.13 18.00 1.36
N GLU A 23 -7.25 17.52 2.26
CA GLU A 23 -7.00 18.15 3.57
C GLU A 23 -6.10 19.41 3.50
N LYS A 24 -5.40 19.66 2.39
CA LYS A 24 -4.54 20.85 2.25
C LYS A 24 -5.39 22.08 1.91
N PRO A 25 -5.61 23.05 2.83
CA PRO A 25 -6.22 24.32 2.46
C PRO A 25 -5.32 25.03 1.46
N LYS A 26 -5.86 25.44 0.31
CA LYS A 26 -5.13 26.25 -0.67
C LYS A 26 -4.59 27.48 0.06
N SER A 27 -3.27 27.56 0.23
CA SER A 27 -2.63 28.72 0.84
C SER A 27 -3.15 29.99 0.17
N SER A 28 -3.73 30.89 0.95
CA SER A 28 -4.12 32.20 0.46
C SER A 28 -2.87 32.85 -0.11
N LYS A 29 -2.83 33.10 -1.43
CA LYS A 29 -1.77 33.89 -2.06
C LYS A 29 -1.82 35.29 -1.43
N ARG A 30 -0.97 35.54 -0.44
CA ARG A 30 -0.69 36.88 0.08
C ARG A 30 -0.21 37.74 -1.09
N ARG A 31 -1.02 38.72 -1.50
CA ARG A 31 -0.62 39.78 -2.44
C ARG A 31 0.69 40.42 -1.97
N PRO A 32 1.65 40.73 -2.86
CA PRO A 32 2.87 41.40 -2.44
C PRO A 32 2.54 42.83 -2.02
N LYS A 33 2.92 43.21 -0.79
CA LYS A 33 2.85 44.60 -0.30
C LYS A 33 3.83 45.44 -1.12
N ALA A 34 3.29 46.38 -1.90
CA ALA A 34 4.06 47.42 -2.55
C ALA A 34 4.82 48.25 -1.51
N LYS A 35 6.12 48.44 -1.73
CA LYS A 35 7.07 49.19 -0.92
C LYS A 35 6.74 50.68 -1.06
N ARG A 36 6.11 51.31 -0.05
CA ARG A 36 5.83 52.76 -0.06
C ARG A 36 6.84 53.48 0.83
N ASN A 37 7.69 54.27 0.19
CA ASN A 37 8.68 55.15 0.79
C ASN A 37 8.02 56.17 1.72
N GLY A 38 8.61 56.39 2.90
CA GLY A 38 8.10 57.33 3.89
C GLY A 38 8.43 58.78 3.53
N ARG A 39 7.44 59.67 3.67
CA ARG A 39 7.66 61.07 4.04
C ARG A 39 6.43 61.58 4.81
N LYS A 40 6.72 62.25 5.93
CA LYS A 40 5.81 62.86 6.91
C LYS A 40 4.92 63.93 6.30
N GLU A 41 3.67 64.03 6.76
CA GLU A 41 3.03 65.26 7.26
C GLU A 41 1.65 64.93 7.87
N GLU A 42 1.19 65.77 8.81
CA GLU A 42 0.16 65.55 9.83
C GLU A 42 -1.18 66.28 9.50
N PRO A 43 -2.23 66.28 10.36
CA PRO A 43 -3.53 65.69 10.08
C PRO A 43 -4.65 66.69 9.69
N SER A 44 -5.72 66.19 9.08
CA SER A 44 -7.02 66.88 9.06
C SER A 44 -8.19 65.89 9.07
N GLU A 45 -9.01 66.02 10.10
CA GLU A 45 -10.30 65.33 10.33
C GLU A 45 -11.32 65.70 9.25
N ILE A 46 -12.02 64.72 8.65
CA ILE A 46 -13.45 64.81 8.31
C ILE A 46 -14.08 63.41 8.41
N ASP A 47 -15.12 63.37 9.24
CA ASP A 47 -16.11 62.33 9.50
C ASP A 47 -17.00 62.02 8.28
N SER A 48 -17.26 60.74 8.01
CA SER A 48 -18.61 60.24 7.66
C SER A 48 -18.65 58.73 7.41
N GLY A 49 -19.32 57.99 8.29
CA GLY A 49 -20.29 56.94 7.93
C GLY A 49 -19.79 55.54 7.57
N LEU A 50 -19.78 54.64 8.56
CA LEU A 50 -20.04 53.19 8.38
C LEU A 50 -21.56 52.95 8.45
N PRO A 51 -22.09 51.91 7.79
CA PRO A 51 -22.24 50.60 8.44
C PRO A 51 -21.91 49.44 7.49
N ASP A 52 -21.86 48.17 7.87
CA ASP A 52 -21.50 47.44 9.08
C ASP A 52 -21.45 45.99 8.58
N ARG A 53 -20.48 45.22 9.08
CA ARG A 53 -20.43 43.75 9.14
C ARG A 53 -21.00 42.91 7.97
N VAL A 54 -20.09 42.30 7.20
CA VAL A 54 -20.33 40.96 6.65
C VAL A 54 -20.15 39.96 7.80
N ASP A 55 -21.18 39.18 8.07
CA ASP A 55 -21.25 38.17 9.13
C ASP A 55 -20.24 37.02 8.87
N PRO A 56 -19.35 36.67 9.83
CA PRO A 56 -18.44 35.53 9.70
C PRO A 56 -19.15 34.17 9.60
N GLU A 57 -20.44 34.07 9.97
CA GLU A 57 -21.18 32.80 9.94
C GLU A 57 -21.58 32.37 8.53
N GLU A 58 -21.73 33.28 7.55
CA GLU A 58 -21.98 32.92 6.13
C GLU A 58 -20.76 32.29 5.43
N LEU A 59 -19.55 32.44 5.99
CA LEU A 59 -18.33 31.83 5.45
C LEU A 59 -18.13 30.37 5.89
N VAL A 60 -18.89 29.91 6.88
CA VAL A 60 -18.79 28.53 7.40
C VAL A 60 -19.57 27.56 6.50
N ASP A 61 -20.66 28.01 5.87
CA ASP A 61 -21.45 27.20 4.92
C ASP A 61 -20.74 26.93 3.58
N PHE A 62 -19.73 27.73 3.22
CA PHE A 62 -18.94 27.49 2.00
C PHE A 62 -17.87 26.41 2.16
N VAL A 63 -17.51 26.04 3.40
CA VAL A 63 -16.53 24.98 3.69
C VAL A 63 -17.18 23.60 3.59
N ASP A 64 -18.49 23.50 3.86
CA ASP A 64 -19.17 22.21 4.02
C ASP A 64 -19.65 21.59 2.69
N VAL A 65 -20.03 22.41 1.69
CA VAL A 65 -20.50 21.91 0.39
C VAL A 65 -19.38 21.22 -0.42
N ARG A 66 -18.11 21.61 -0.23
CA ARG A 66 -16.96 20.91 -0.81
C ARG A 66 -16.67 19.60 -0.07
N SER A 67 -16.82 19.58 1.25
CA SER A 67 -16.60 18.39 2.08
C SER A 67 -17.65 17.31 1.78
N LEU A 68 -18.93 17.69 1.68
CA LEU A 68 -20.06 16.82 1.30
C LEU A 68 -19.91 16.26 -0.13
N LYS A 69 -19.47 17.09 -1.10
CA LYS A 69 -19.20 16.60 -2.46
C LYS A 69 -18.01 15.65 -2.55
N ILE A 70 -17.00 15.79 -1.69
CA ILE A 70 -15.83 14.90 -1.64
C ILE A 70 -16.21 13.56 -0.99
N HIS A 71 -17.06 13.56 0.04
CA HIS A 71 -17.48 12.35 0.74
C HIS A 71 -18.39 11.45 -0.13
N ASP A 72 -19.31 12.02 -0.91
CA ASP A 72 -20.10 11.27 -1.89
C ASP A 72 -19.27 10.80 -3.11
N LEU A 73 -18.15 11.47 -3.40
CA LEU A 73 -17.19 11.10 -4.45
C LEU A 73 -16.24 9.96 -4.05
N LEU A 74 -15.97 9.86 -2.74
CA LEU A 74 -15.01 8.92 -2.15
C LEU A 74 -15.43 7.46 -2.35
N LEU A 75 -16.72 7.21 -2.57
CA LEU A 75 -17.26 5.86 -2.75
C LEU A 75 -17.26 5.34 -4.20
N ALA A 76 -17.15 6.20 -5.24
CA ALA A 76 -17.30 5.76 -6.64
C ALA A 76 -16.11 6.12 -7.56
N SER A 77 -15.40 7.22 -7.32
CA SER A 77 -14.33 7.71 -8.21
C SER A 77 -12.95 7.05 -8.02
N PRO A 78 -12.48 6.71 -6.79
CA PRO A 78 -11.15 6.14 -6.60
C PRO A 78 -11.01 4.75 -7.25
N GLN A 79 -12.06 3.94 -7.22
CA GLN A 79 -12.06 2.63 -7.85
C GLN A 79 -11.90 2.73 -9.37
N PHE A 80 -12.59 3.69 -10.00
CA PHE A 80 -12.47 3.97 -11.43
C PHE A 80 -11.07 4.48 -11.79
N ILE A 81 -10.59 5.53 -11.10
CA ILE A 81 -9.25 6.11 -11.38
C ILE A 81 -8.16 5.06 -11.16
N ALA A 82 -8.25 4.27 -10.07
CA ALA A 82 -7.30 3.21 -9.79
C ALA A 82 -7.33 2.14 -10.88
N ALA A 83 -8.52 1.68 -11.29
CA ALA A 83 -8.68 0.63 -12.30
C ALA A 83 -8.14 1.08 -13.67
N GLU A 84 -8.58 2.24 -14.17
CA GLU A 84 -8.14 2.77 -15.46
C GLU A 84 -6.62 3.01 -15.47
N THR A 85 -6.08 3.61 -14.41
CA THR A 85 -4.65 3.89 -14.31
C THR A 85 -3.85 2.60 -14.24
N PHE A 86 -4.21 1.69 -13.32
CA PHE A 86 -3.44 0.47 -13.08
C PHE A 86 -3.49 -0.47 -14.27
N THR A 87 -4.64 -0.62 -14.94
CA THR A 87 -4.75 -1.48 -16.14
C THR A 87 -3.98 -0.92 -17.35
N SER A 88 -3.74 0.39 -17.37
CA SER A 88 -2.95 1.06 -18.41
C SER A 88 -1.45 0.96 -18.21
N PHE A 89 -0.99 0.53 -17.03
CA PHE A 89 0.43 0.34 -16.76
C PHE A 89 1.00 -0.90 -17.46
N PRO A 90 2.30 -0.86 -17.82
CA PRO A 90 2.98 -2.01 -18.41
C PRO A 90 2.99 -3.19 -17.43
N GLU A 91 2.89 -4.41 -17.96
CA GLU A 91 2.81 -5.65 -17.16
C GLU A 91 3.90 -5.76 -16.08
N PRO A 92 5.20 -5.46 -16.34
CA PRO A 92 6.23 -5.54 -15.30
C PRO A 92 6.00 -4.65 -14.08
N LEU A 93 5.28 -3.53 -14.23
CA LEU A 93 4.92 -2.65 -13.10
C LEU A 93 3.70 -3.20 -12.34
N ARG A 94 2.75 -3.80 -13.06
CA ARG A 94 1.53 -4.38 -12.45
C ARG A 94 1.83 -5.65 -11.66
N THR A 95 2.82 -6.44 -12.08
CA THR A 95 3.24 -7.69 -11.44
C THR A 95 4.52 -7.55 -10.61
N LEU A 96 4.94 -6.30 -10.34
CA LEU A 96 6.11 -5.99 -9.55
C LEU A 96 6.05 -6.68 -8.18
N SER A 97 7.17 -7.27 -7.76
CA SER A 97 7.29 -7.96 -6.49
C SER A 97 8.74 -8.02 -6.07
N TYR A 98 9.00 -8.31 -4.78
CA TYR A 98 10.37 -8.56 -4.33
C TYR A 98 11.08 -9.62 -5.19
N ALA A 99 10.43 -10.73 -5.51
CA ALA A 99 11.02 -11.75 -6.37
C ALA A 99 11.34 -11.23 -7.78
N ALA A 100 10.44 -10.45 -8.39
CA ALA A 100 10.66 -9.90 -9.73
C ALA A 100 11.92 -9.03 -9.79
N ILE A 101 12.18 -8.21 -8.76
CA ILE A 101 13.36 -7.35 -8.72
C ILE A 101 14.66 -8.10 -8.38
N GLN A 102 14.58 -9.25 -7.72
CA GLN A 102 15.75 -10.11 -7.50
C GLN A 102 16.15 -10.87 -8.77
N HIS A 103 15.18 -11.20 -9.62
CA HIS A 103 15.41 -11.96 -10.85
C HIS A 103 15.71 -11.08 -12.06
N ASP A 104 15.34 -9.79 -12.04
CA ASP A 104 15.60 -8.82 -13.11
C ASP A 104 16.00 -7.43 -12.57
N GLU A 105 17.29 -7.12 -12.68
CA GLU A 105 17.87 -5.84 -12.26
C GLU A 105 17.37 -4.65 -13.11
N GLN A 106 16.92 -4.89 -14.34
CA GLN A 106 16.38 -3.82 -15.20
C GLN A 106 15.00 -3.36 -14.71
N ILE A 107 14.18 -4.27 -14.19
CA ILE A 107 12.90 -3.93 -13.57
C ILE A 107 13.14 -3.10 -12.30
N ALA A 108 14.10 -3.53 -11.47
CA ALA A 108 14.48 -2.82 -10.24
C ALA A 108 14.92 -1.38 -10.54
N SER A 109 15.92 -1.22 -11.42
CA SER A 109 16.46 0.10 -11.78
C SER A 109 15.47 1.05 -12.45
N ARG A 110 14.43 0.51 -13.10
CA ARG A 110 13.42 1.29 -13.82
C ARG A 110 12.25 1.72 -12.95
N TYR A 111 11.76 0.84 -12.07
CA TYR A 111 10.49 1.03 -11.37
C TYR A 111 10.62 1.16 -9.85
N VAL A 112 11.78 0.90 -9.27
CA VAL A 112 12.00 1.02 -7.82
C VAL A 112 12.85 2.26 -7.53
N PRO A 113 12.37 3.19 -6.68
CA PRO A 113 13.17 4.31 -6.20
C PRO A 113 14.41 3.83 -5.45
N ALA A 114 15.53 4.55 -5.56
CA ALA A 114 16.76 4.20 -4.83
C ALA A 114 16.60 4.42 -3.31
N ASP A 115 15.84 5.43 -2.93
CA ASP A 115 15.51 5.78 -1.55
C ASP A 115 14.18 6.56 -1.51
N ALA A 116 13.67 6.82 -0.31
CA ALA A 116 12.40 7.53 -0.10
C ALA A 116 12.45 9.02 -0.51
N GLU A 117 13.65 9.60 -0.70
CA GLU A 117 13.84 11.02 -1.02
C GLU A 117 14.07 11.25 -2.52
N THR A 118 14.39 10.20 -3.27
CA THR A 118 14.71 10.25 -4.71
C THR A 118 13.57 9.61 -5.52
N PRO A 119 12.66 10.40 -6.12
CA PRO A 119 11.59 9.87 -6.94
C PRO A 119 12.10 9.13 -8.18
N LEU A 120 11.21 8.36 -8.80
CA LEU A 120 11.47 7.73 -10.09
C LEU A 120 11.91 8.74 -11.16
N ASP A 121 12.72 8.27 -12.11
CA ASP A 121 13.18 9.08 -13.24
C ASP A 121 11.98 9.72 -13.95
N ARG A 122 12.06 11.04 -14.15
CA ARG A 122 10.98 11.84 -14.74
C ARG A 122 10.54 11.31 -16.10
N ARG A 123 11.44 10.82 -16.94
CA ARG A 123 11.11 10.27 -18.27
C ARG A 123 10.33 8.97 -18.15
N VAL A 124 10.65 8.15 -17.13
CA VAL A 124 9.89 6.93 -16.85
C VAL A 124 8.48 7.28 -16.38
N LEU A 125 8.35 8.25 -15.47
CA LEU A 125 7.04 8.73 -15.01
C LEU A 125 6.19 9.32 -16.13
N GLU A 126 6.78 10.16 -16.99
CA GLU A 126 6.10 10.74 -18.15
C GLU A 126 5.64 9.63 -19.12
N ALA A 127 6.50 8.63 -19.39
CA ALA A 127 6.15 7.50 -20.24
C ALA A 127 5.03 6.62 -19.65
N LEU A 128 5.00 6.42 -18.33
CA LEU A 128 3.93 5.72 -17.64
C LEU A 128 2.62 6.51 -17.67
N CYS A 129 2.69 7.82 -17.44
CA CYS A 129 1.50 8.68 -17.48
C CYS A 129 0.92 8.82 -18.90
N ALA A 130 1.76 8.72 -19.92
CA ALA A 130 1.33 8.76 -21.32
C ALA A 130 0.48 7.56 -21.75
N THR A 131 0.50 6.44 -21.01
CA THR A 131 -0.38 5.30 -21.29
C THR A 131 -1.77 5.44 -20.65
N ILE A 132 -1.94 6.40 -19.73
CA ILE A 132 -3.19 6.60 -19.00
C ILE A 132 -4.24 7.27 -19.92
N PRO A 133 -5.48 6.76 -19.99
CA PRO A 133 -6.56 7.38 -20.74
C PRO A 133 -6.82 8.82 -20.29
N GLY A 134 -7.09 9.72 -21.25
CA GLY A 134 -7.33 11.15 -20.98
C GLY A 134 -8.51 11.43 -20.03
N THR A 135 -9.43 10.47 -19.87
CA THR A 135 -10.51 10.53 -18.89
C THR A 135 -10.00 10.66 -17.46
N VAL A 136 -8.84 10.08 -17.13
CA VAL A 136 -8.25 10.15 -15.78
C VAL A 136 -7.76 11.57 -15.43
N PRO A 137 -6.85 12.22 -16.19
CA PRO A 137 -6.44 13.59 -15.89
C PRO A 137 -7.61 14.57 -15.93
N ASP A 138 -8.57 14.41 -16.85
CA ASP A 138 -9.78 15.25 -16.92
C ASP A 138 -10.61 15.12 -15.64
N THR A 139 -10.77 13.90 -15.13
CA THR A 139 -11.49 13.60 -13.88
C THR A 139 -10.75 14.20 -12.69
N LEU A 140 -9.43 14.02 -12.59
CA LEU A 140 -8.60 14.58 -11.53
C LEU A 140 -8.65 16.12 -11.51
N ALA A 141 -8.60 16.77 -12.69
CA ALA A 141 -8.70 18.21 -12.83
C ALA A 141 -10.10 18.74 -12.48
N THR A 142 -11.15 18.03 -12.93
CA THR A 142 -12.55 18.34 -12.61
C THR A 142 -12.80 18.36 -11.10
N TYR A 143 -12.17 17.43 -10.37
CA TYR A 143 -12.24 17.37 -8.92
C TYR A 143 -11.21 18.24 -8.19
N GLY A 144 -10.38 18.99 -8.92
CA GLY A 144 -9.39 19.90 -8.36
C GLY A 144 -8.25 19.20 -7.62
N LEU A 145 -8.02 17.90 -7.89
CA LEU A 145 -6.91 17.12 -7.35
C LEU A 145 -5.59 17.51 -8.02
N ILE A 146 -5.65 17.88 -9.30
CA ILE A 146 -4.56 18.49 -10.06
C ILE A 146 -5.00 19.85 -10.63
N PRO A 147 -4.09 20.84 -10.76
CA PRO A 147 -4.39 22.12 -11.38
C PRO A 147 -4.68 22.01 -12.88
N ASP A 148 -3.88 21.20 -13.60
CA ASP A 148 -3.96 20.98 -15.04
C ASP A 148 -3.64 19.52 -15.39
N ALA A 149 -4.09 19.05 -16.56
CA ALA A 149 -3.79 17.70 -17.05
C ALA A 149 -2.27 17.45 -17.23
N ASN A 150 -1.48 18.50 -17.44
CA ASN A 150 -0.02 18.41 -17.52
C ASN A 150 0.65 18.10 -16.16
N ASP A 151 -0.04 18.29 -15.04
CA ASP A 151 0.47 18.00 -13.68
C ASP A 151 0.27 16.52 -13.27
N LEU A 152 -0.14 15.66 -14.21
CA LEU A 152 -0.45 14.25 -13.95
C LEU A 152 0.75 13.48 -13.40
N SER A 153 1.94 13.67 -13.99
CA SER A 153 3.16 13.00 -13.54
C SER A 153 3.58 13.42 -12.14
N ASP A 154 3.43 14.69 -11.79
CA ASP A 154 3.73 15.20 -10.45
C ASP A 154 2.72 14.67 -9.41
N PHE A 155 1.48 14.41 -9.82
CA PHE A 155 0.48 13.77 -8.97
C PHE A 155 0.80 12.29 -8.72
N PHE A 156 1.15 11.53 -9.77
CA PHE A 156 1.40 10.10 -9.66
C PHE A 156 2.81 9.73 -9.18
N SER A 157 3.79 10.64 -9.26
CA SER A 157 5.16 10.40 -8.81
C SER A 157 5.27 9.81 -7.39
N PRO A 158 4.69 10.43 -6.33
CA PRO A 158 4.74 9.85 -5.00
C PRO A 158 3.93 8.55 -4.88
N ILE A 159 2.82 8.43 -5.61
CA ILE A 159 1.92 7.26 -5.57
C ILE A 159 2.62 6.02 -6.14
N ILE A 160 3.24 6.14 -7.31
CA ILE A 160 3.94 5.03 -7.97
C ILE A 160 5.17 4.66 -7.15
N SER A 161 5.89 5.65 -6.60
CA SER A 161 7.08 5.39 -5.76
C SER A 161 6.72 4.63 -4.48
N GLU A 162 5.64 5.04 -3.80
CA GLU A 162 5.12 4.36 -2.61
C GLU A 162 4.61 2.95 -2.94
N TYR A 163 3.82 2.80 -4.00
CA TYR A 163 3.34 1.51 -4.48
C TYR A 163 4.51 0.56 -4.77
N ALA A 164 5.49 1.00 -5.57
CA ALA A 164 6.63 0.18 -5.95
C ALA A 164 7.42 -0.26 -4.71
N THR A 165 7.73 0.68 -3.81
CA THR A 165 8.43 0.39 -2.56
C THR A 165 7.67 -0.61 -1.69
N SER A 166 6.34 -0.49 -1.63
CA SER A 166 5.49 -1.39 -0.85
C SER A 166 5.54 -2.82 -1.38
N VAL A 167 5.32 -3.03 -2.68
CA VAL A 167 5.26 -4.37 -3.29
C VAL A 167 6.64 -5.01 -3.49
N THR A 168 7.71 -4.22 -3.46
CA THR A 168 9.10 -4.71 -3.52
C THR A 168 9.81 -4.71 -2.18
N SER A 169 9.10 -4.50 -1.07
CA SER A 169 9.70 -4.60 0.26
C SER A 169 10.25 -6.02 0.48
N ALA A 170 11.40 -6.10 1.15
CA ALA A 170 11.98 -7.38 1.52
C ALA A 170 10.99 -8.17 2.39
N PRO A 171 10.94 -9.51 2.25
CA PRO A 171 10.14 -10.35 3.12
C PRO A 171 10.43 -9.99 4.59
N PRO A 172 9.40 -9.96 5.45
CA PRO A 172 9.59 -9.58 6.85
C PRO A 172 10.59 -10.52 7.51
N VAL A 173 11.25 -10.05 8.55
CA VAL A 173 12.03 -10.94 9.42
C VAL A 173 11.05 -11.89 10.09
N TRP A 174 11.01 -13.14 9.64
CA TRP A 174 10.00 -14.14 9.99
C TRP A 174 9.94 -14.47 11.49
N SER A 175 11.00 -14.18 12.26
CA SER A 175 10.95 -14.28 13.72
C SER A 175 10.07 -13.21 14.38
N ALA A 176 9.84 -12.08 13.71
CA ALA A 176 8.97 -11.00 14.18
C ALA A 176 7.51 -11.16 13.74
N THR A 177 7.16 -12.18 12.93
CA THR A 177 5.79 -12.40 12.43
C THR A 177 4.92 -13.22 13.38
N ARG A 178 5.20 -13.17 14.70
CA ARG A 178 4.45 -13.96 15.69
C ARG A 178 2.99 -13.56 15.73
N THR A 179 2.11 -14.53 15.49
CA THR A 179 0.67 -14.41 15.61
C THR A 179 0.19 -14.72 17.03
N ASP A 180 -1.01 -14.26 17.37
CA ASP A 180 -1.67 -14.56 18.64
C ASP A 180 -2.40 -15.91 18.63
N ALA A 181 -2.70 -16.43 17.44
CA ALA A 181 -3.40 -17.70 17.23
C ALA A 181 -2.61 -18.66 16.35
N CYS A 182 -2.86 -19.96 16.52
CA CYS A 182 -2.25 -21.00 15.70
C CYS A 182 -2.76 -20.93 14.25
N GLU A 183 -1.87 -20.74 13.29
CA GLU A 183 -2.22 -20.50 11.87
C GLU A 183 -2.92 -21.67 11.15
N ILE A 184 -2.96 -22.87 11.74
CA ILE A 184 -3.72 -24.02 11.21
C ILE A 184 -5.09 -24.21 11.88
N CYS A 185 -5.23 -23.92 13.18
CA CYS A 185 -6.43 -24.31 13.93
C CYS A 185 -7.09 -23.17 14.71
N ASP A 186 -6.58 -21.95 14.52
CA ASP A 186 -7.10 -20.68 15.05
C ASP A 186 -7.23 -20.58 16.57
N ARG A 187 -6.63 -21.51 17.32
CA ARG A 187 -6.61 -21.43 18.79
C ARG A 187 -5.61 -20.35 19.23
N ASP A 188 -6.11 -19.36 19.96
CA ASP A 188 -5.37 -18.23 20.53
C ASP A 188 -5.01 -18.43 22.02
N TRP A 189 -5.68 -19.34 22.73
CA TRP A 189 -5.46 -19.60 24.15
C TRP A 189 -4.35 -20.64 24.45
N ILE A 190 -3.53 -21.02 23.47
CA ILE A 190 -2.52 -22.09 23.60
C ILE A 190 -1.12 -21.58 23.20
N PRO A 191 -0.04 -22.01 23.87
CA PRO A 191 1.32 -21.67 23.46
C PRO A 191 1.63 -22.10 22.02
N LEU A 192 2.12 -21.14 21.24
CA LEU A 192 2.62 -21.35 19.87
C LEU A 192 4.13 -21.58 19.84
N SER A 193 4.54 -22.44 18.91
CA SER A 193 5.92 -22.79 18.62
C SER A 193 6.29 -22.35 17.20
N TYR A 194 7.57 -22.06 17.03
CA TYR A 194 8.18 -21.66 15.76
C TYR A 194 8.40 -22.89 14.87
N HIS A 195 7.77 -22.95 13.71
CA HIS A 195 7.89 -24.04 12.76
C HIS A 195 8.43 -23.55 11.42
N HIS A 196 9.51 -24.14 10.93
CA HIS A 196 10.04 -23.83 9.59
C HIS A 196 9.21 -24.52 8.51
N LEU A 197 8.56 -23.74 7.66
CA LEU A 197 7.77 -24.23 6.52
C LEU A 197 8.65 -24.90 5.46
N ILE A 198 9.89 -24.40 5.29
CA ILE A 198 10.94 -25.09 4.55
C ILE A 198 11.97 -25.61 5.57
N PRO A 199 11.99 -26.93 5.87
CA PRO A 199 12.90 -27.47 6.89
C PRO A 199 14.37 -27.17 6.58
N ARG A 200 15.11 -26.70 7.59
CA ARG A 200 16.54 -26.35 7.44
C ARG A 200 17.41 -27.48 6.90
N SER A 201 17.05 -28.73 7.23
CA SER A 201 17.75 -29.93 6.76
C SER A 201 17.69 -30.11 5.25
N VAL A 202 16.75 -29.48 4.55
CA VAL A 202 16.60 -29.57 3.08
C VAL A 202 16.99 -28.30 2.34
N HIS A 203 17.40 -27.22 3.02
CA HIS A 203 17.77 -25.92 2.38
C HIS A 203 18.80 -26.08 1.26
N ALA A 204 19.88 -26.81 1.50
CA ALA A 204 20.91 -27.05 0.48
C ALA A 204 20.35 -27.79 -0.75
N LYS A 205 19.38 -28.70 -0.54
CA LYS A 205 18.72 -29.42 -1.64
C LYS A 205 17.76 -28.49 -2.39
N VAL A 206 16.98 -27.68 -1.68
CA VAL A 206 16.03 -26.70 -2.23
C VAL A 206 16.75 -25.75 -3.19
N LEU A 207 17.88 -25.16 -2.75
CA LEU A 207 18.69 -24.27 -3.58
C LEU A 207 19.30 -25.00 -4.78
N LYS A 208 19.89 -26.18 -4.57
CA LYS A 208 20.49 -26.98 -5.65
C LYS A 208 19.47 -27.37 -6.73
N ARG A 209 18.20 -27.57 -6.33
CA ARG A 209 17.11 -27.94 -7.23
C ARG A 209 16.34 -26.74 -7.79
N GLY A 210 16.62 -25.52 -7.32
CA GLY A 210 15.91 -24.31 -7.72
C GLY A 210 14.41 -24.35 -7.36
N TRP A 211 14.04 -24.98 -6.25
CA TRP A 211 12.63 -25.02 -5.83
C TRP A 211 12.17 -23.69 -5.24
N HIS A 212 13.04 -23.04 -4.48
CA HIS A 212 12.77 -21.77 -3.82
C HIS A 212 14.02 -20.91 -3.78
N ASP A 213 13.79 -19.60 -3.73
CA ASP A 213 14.82 -18.60 -3.58
C ASP A 213 15.37 -18.55 -2.14
N GLU A 214 16.59 -18.06 -1.98
CA GLU A 214 17.29 -18.06 -0.68
C GLU A 214 16.54 -17.25 0.39
N TRP A 215 15.91 -16.13 0.00
CA TRP A 215 15.19 -15.25 0.93
C TRP A 215 13.91 -15.87 1.50
N THR A 216 13.37 -16.94 0.89
CA THR A 216 12.18 -17.64 1.40
C THR A 216 12.52 -18.83 2.29
N LEU A 217 13.77 -19.28 2.36
CA LEU A 217 14.14 -20.51 3.08
C LEU A 217 13.85 -20.45 4.59
N ASN A 218 13.94 -19.25 5.17
CA ASN A 218 13.66 -19.05 6.59
C ASN A 218 12.17 -18.85 6.89
N SER A 219 11.34 -19.21 5.92
CA SER A 219 9.90 -19.24 5.99
C SER A 219 9.37 -20.02 7.20
N VAL A 220 8.48 -19.42 7.99
CA VAL A 220 7.93 -19.99 9.23
C VAL A 220 6.44 -19.80 9.42
N ALA A 221 5.89 -20.68 10.25
CA ALA A 221 4.55 -20.60 10.81
C ALA A 221 4.57 -20.74 12.33
N TRP A 222 3.60 -20.12 12.99
CA TRP A 222 3.35 -20.15 14.43
C TRP A 222 2.24 -21.15 14.73
N LEU A 223 2.67 -22.32 15.17
CA LEU A 223 1.80 -23.47 15.33
C LEU A 223 1.73 -23.90 16.80
N CYS A 224 0.54 -24.23 17.27
CA CYS A 224 0.40 -24.95 18.54
C CYS A 224 1.09 -26.33 18.44
N ARG A 225 1.47 -26.90 19.60
CA ARG A 225 2.19 -28.19 19.66
C ARG A 225 1.50 -29.31 18.87
N ALA A 226 0.18 -29.36 18.89
CA ALA A 226 -0.59 -30.40 18.18
C ALA A 226 -0.47 -30.27 16.66
N CYS A 227 -0.66 -29.05 16.13
CA CYS A 227 -0.53 -28.80 14.69
C CYS A 227 0.91 -28.94 14.22
N HIS A 228 1.89 -28.45 14.99
CA HIS A 228 3.31 -28.66 14.68
C HIS A 228 3.64 -30.16 14.55
N SER A 229 3.20 -30.97 15.52
CA SER A 229 3.41 -32.43 15.47
C SER A 229 2.65 -33.11 14.31
N PHE A 230 1.57 -32.51 13.84
CA PHE A 230 0.80 -33.02 12.70
C PHE A 230 1.50 -32.72 11.38
N VAL A 231 1.98 -31.50 11.17
CA VAL A 231 2.71 -31.09 9.95
C VAL A 231 3.94 -31.97 9.71
N HIS A 232 4.70 -32.31 10.75
CA HIS A 232 5.84 -33.24 10.62
C HIS A 232 5.45 -34.70 10.34
N ARG A 233 4.17 -35.08 10.51
CA ARG A 233 3.68 -36.44 10.25
C ARG A 233 2.93 -36.56 8.93
N MET A 234 2.36 -35.47 8.41
CA MET A 234 1.50 -35.52 7.23
C MET A 234 2.26 -35.77 5.92
N THR A 235 3.56 -35.46 5.90
CA THR A 235 4.41 -35.55 4.70
C THR A 235 5.89 -35.57 5.07
N SER A 236 6.75 -35.97 4.14
CA SER A 236 8.20 -35.92 4.33
C SER A 236 8.72 -34.47 4.32
N ASN A 237 9.90 -34.21 4.91
CA ASN A 237 10.51 -32.87 4.88
C ASN A 237 10.75 -32.35 3.46
N GLU A 238 10.98 -33.25 2.50
CA GLU A 238 11.22 -32.90 1.10
C GLU A 238 9.93 -32.50 0.38
N GLU A 239 8.86 -33.27 0.57
CA GLU A 239 7.53 -32.91 0.07
C GLU A 239 6.98 -31.66 0.74
N LEU A 240 7.20 -31.48 2.05
CA LEU A 240 6.85 -30.25 2.78
C LEU A 240 7.49 -29.04 2.12
N ALA A 241 8.80 -29.11 1.85
CA ALA A 241 9.52 -28.03 1.19
C ALA A 241 9.09 -27.84 -0.28
N ARG A 242 8.70 -28.90 -1.00
CA ARG A 242 8.36 -28.80 -2.43
C ARG A 242 6.95 -28.29 -2.67
N GLU A 243 5.97 -28.83 -1.94
CA GLU A 243 4.55 -28.68 -2.25
C GLU A 243 3.81 -27.88 -1.18
N TYR A 244 4.28 -27.89 0.06
CA TYR A 244 3.56 -27.38 1.23
C TYR A 244 4.36 -26.32 2.02
N TYR A 245 5.08 -25.46 1.29
CA TYR A 245 6.04 -24.49 1.84
C TYR A 245 5.41 -23.16 2.32
N THR A 246 4.07 -23.06 2.32
CA THR A 246 3.29 -21.97 2.91
C THR A 246 2.15 -22.53 3.74
N VAL A 247 1.61 -21.75 4.68
CA VAL A 247 0.43 -22.15 5.46
C VAL A 247 -0.77 -22.41 4.55
N ASP A 248 -1.00 -21.55 3.56
CA ASP A 248 -2.11 -21.72 2.60
C ASP A 248 -2.04 -23.06 1.87
N ARG A 249 -0.84 -23.44 1.39
CA ARG A 249 -0.62 -24.75 0.75
C ARG A 249 -0.90 -25.90 1.71
N ILE A 250 -0.49 -25.78 2.97
CA ILE A 250 -0.78 -26.79 3.99
C ILE A 250 -2.30 -26.91 4.18
N LEU A 251 -3.04 -25.79 4.23
CA LEU A 251 -4.50 -25.75 4.39
C LEU A 251 -5.28 -26.22 3.15
N GLU A 252 -4.66 -26.29 1.96
CA GLU A 252 -5.27 -26.89 0.76
C GLU A 252 -5.54 -28.40 0.93
N ARG A 253 -4.85 -29.10 1.85
CA ARG A 253 -5.06 -30.53 2.06
C ARG A 253 -6.30 -30.83 2.89
N GLU A 254 -7.11 -31.80 2.42
CA GLU A 254 -8.32 -32.24 3.12
C GLU A 254 -8.03 -32.79 4.53
N ASP A 255 -6.97 -33.58 4.69
CA ASP A 255 -6.59 -34.16 5.99
C ASP A 255 -6.18 -33.08 7.02
N VAL A 256 -5.52 -32.02 6.56
CA VAL A 256 -5.19 -30.84 7.38
C VAL A 256 -6.46 -30.10 7.77
N GLN A 257 -7.40 -29.88 6.85
CA GLN A 257 -8.65 -29.18 7.15
C GLN A 257 -9.48 -29.92 8.19
N ASP A 258 -9.58 -31.24 8.09
CA ASP A 258 -10.30 -32.05 9.06
C ASP A 258 -9.58 -32.10 10.41
N TRP A 259 -8.25 -32.18 10.39
CA TRP A 259 -7.44 -32.04 11.59
C TRP A 259 -7.67 -30.69 12.28
N ALA A 260 -7.65 -29.59 11.53
CA ALA A 260 -7.88 -28.24 12.03
C ALA A 260 -9.27 -28.09 12.70
N LYS A 261 -10.32 -28.54 12.02
CA LYS A 261 -11.71 -28.53 12.53
C LYS A 261 -11.86 -29.35 13.80
N TRP A 262 -11.19 -30.49 13.88
CA TRP A 262 -11.23 -31.33 15.07
C TRP A 262 -10.42 -30.72 16.22
N VAL A 263 -9.15 -30.36 15.96
CA VAL A 263 -8.20 -29.94 16.98
C VAL A 263 -8.55 -28.59 17.60
N SER A 264 -9.21 -27.70 16.85
CA SER A 264 -9.73 -26.42 17.36
C SER A 264 -10.69 -26.60 18.55
N ARG A 265 -11.41 -27.73 18.60
CA ARG A 265 -12.38 -28.07 19.66
C ARG A 265 -11.76 -28.86 20.82
N VAL A 266 -10.54 -29.35 20.65
CA VAL A 266 -9.86 -30.16 21.67
C VAL A 266 -9.37 -29.26 22.80
N ARG A 267 -9.86 -29.55 24.02
CA ARG A 267 -9.43 -28.84 25.23
C ARG A 267 -7.98 -29.15 25.55
N TRP A 268 -7.16 -28.10 25.63
CA TRP A 268 -5.78 -28.21 26.07
C TRP A 268 -5.74 -28.54 27.57
N LYS A 269 -4.97 -29.57 27.93
CA LYS A 269 -4.59 -29.85 29.31
C LYS A 269 -3.11 -29.49 29.43
N ALA A 270 -2.80 -28.45 30.21
CA ALA A 270 -1.43 -28.19 30.63
C ALA A 270 -0.88 -29.45 31.30
N LYS A 271 0.26 -29.94 30.83
CA LYS A 271 1.05 -30.96 31.52
C LYS A 271 2.20 -30.28 32.22
#